data_AF-A0A0N4VX99-F1
#
_entry.id   AF-A0A0N4VX99-F1
#
_cell.length_a   1.000
_cell.length_b   1.000
_cell.length_c   1.000
_cell.angle_alpha   90.00
_cell.angle_beta   90.00
_cell.angle_gamma   90.00
#
_symmetry.space_group_name_H-M   'P 1'
#
loop_
_entity.id
_entity.type
_entity.pdbx_description
1 polymer ?
#
loop_
_entity_poly.entity_id
_entity_poly.type
_entity_poly.pdbx_seq_one_letter_code
_entity_poly.pdbx_strand_id
1 'polypeptide(L)'
;IFAAYRWIVANYPEKFVLKVDSDVVLHLDKVIPLLKQPHEKYMLCHIHKKVQPIRDVDSLWYIPESSYHERYLPDYCNGPTYLISPAALAALIEVAWRHKVFEVEDVFFTGVLARSANIQLVKEPGFWNRPVSKRNTSLYFGSM
;
A
#
# COMPACT_ATOMS: atom_id res chain seq x y z
N ILE A 1 1.01 11.75 1.99
CA ILE A 1 0.92 10.72 3.05
C ILE A 1 2.15 10.67 4.00
N PHE A 2 3.38 10.90 3.53
CA PHE A 2 4.60 10.80 4.34
C PHE A 2 4.57 11.54 5.69
N ALA A 3 4.10 12.79 5.69
CA ALA A 3 3.98 13.59 6.91
C ALA A 3 3.04 12.93 7.95
N ALA A 4 1.95 12.32 7.50
CA ALA A 4 1.04 11.59 8.38
C ALA A 4 1.73 10.37 9.00
N TYR A 5 2.48 9.61 8.20
CA TYR A 5 3.26 8.47 8.71
C TYR A 5 4.31 8.87 9.73
N ARG A 6 5.07 9.94 9.47
CA ARG A 6 6.03 10.48 10.45
C ARG A 6 5.34 10.90 11.74
N TRP A 7 4.19 11.56 11.65
CA TRP A 7 3.43 11.99 12.82
C TRP A 7 2.90 10.80 13.62
N ILE A 8 2.36 9.77 12.96
CA ILE A 8 1.88 8.55 13.61
C ILE A 8 3.04 7.84 14.31
N VAL A 9 4.19 7.65 13.65
CA VAL A 9 5.37 7.02 14.27
C VAL A 9 5.84 7.81 15.50
N ALA A 10 5.78 9.14 15.46
CA ALA A 10 6.23 9.99 16.56
C ALA A 10 5.26 10.02 17.76
N ASN A 11 3.96 9.81 17.55
CA ASN A 11 2.93 10.03 18.58
C ASN A 11 2.18 8.75 18.98
N TYR A 12 2.15 7.73 18.11
CA TYR A 12 1.41 6.48 18.27
C TYR A 12 2.22 5.28 17.71
N PRO A 13 3.46 5.07 18.18
CA PRO A 13 4.39 4.08 17.62
C PRO A 13 3.91 2.62 17.74
N GLU A 14 2.90 2.34 18.57
CA GLU A 14 2.33 1.03 18.82
C GLU A 14 1.09 0.70 17.98
N LYS A 15 0.58 1.68 17.20
CA LYS A 15 -0.68 1.53 16.47
C LYS A 15 -0.49 0.98 15.07
N PHE A 16 -1.34 0.04 14.70
CA PHE A 16 -1.51 -0.37 13.30
C PHE A 16 -2.10 0.79 12.50
N VAL A 17 -1.70 0.91 11.23
CA VAL A 17 -2.22 1.94 10.32
C VAL A 17 -2.96 1.27 9.19
N LEU A 18 -4.24 1.60 9.05
CA LEU A 18 -5.04 1.27 7.88
C LEU A 18 -5.14 2.51 7.01
N LYS A 19 -4.51 2.49 5.83
CA LYS A 19 -4.72 3.51 4.81
C LYS A 19 -5.96 3.16 4.01
N VAL A 20 -6.78 4.16 3.73
CA VAL A 20 -7.92 4.02 2.82
C VAL A 20 -8.12 5.28 2.00
N ASP A 21 -8.48 5.13 0.73
CA ASP A 21 -8.96 6.24 -0.11
C ASP A 21 -10.41 6.60 0.22
N SER A 22 -10.81 7.84 -0.08
CA SER A 22 -12.13 8.39 0.26
C SER A 22 -13.29 7.71 -0.46
N ASP A 23 -13.02 6.95 -1.51
CA ASP A 23 -13.98 6.22 -2.35
C ASP A 23 -14.00 4.70 -2.08
N VAL A 24 -13.41 4.27 -0.96
CA VAL A 24 -13.36 2.86 -0.55
C VAL A 24 -14.31 2.60 0.63
N VAL A 25 -15.03 1.49 0.56
CA VAL A 25 -15.86 0.98 1.67
C VAL A 25 -15.11 -0.13 2.40
N LEU A 26 -15.10 -0.07 3.73
CA LEU A 26 -14.41 -1.04 4.59
C LEU A 26 -15.37 -1.68 5.58
N HIS A 27 -15.18 -2.98 5.82
CA HIS A 27 -15.82 -3.71 6.90
C HIS A 27 -14.80 -3.89 8.03
N LEU A 28 -14.76 -2.98 9.00
CA LEU A 28 -13.74 -2.99 10.06
C LEU A 28 -13.74 -4.28 10.90
N ASP A 29 -14.91 -4.89 11.10
CA ASP A 29 -15.05 -6.18 11.80
C ASP A 29 -14.30 -7.32 11.10
N LYS A 30 -14.03 -7.17 9.80
CA LYS A 30 -13.23 -8.12 9.02
C LYS A 30 -11.74 -7.75 9.02
N VAL A 31 -11.39 -6.51 9.34
CA VAL A 31 -9.99 -6.04 9.36
C VAL A 31 -9.32 -6.34 10.71
N ILE A 32 -10.02 -6.11 11.83
CA ILE A 32 -9.45 -6.29 13.18
C ILE A 32 -8.90 -7.71 13.42
N PRO A 33 -9.57 -8.80 12.98
CA PRO A 33 -9.05 -10.16 13.17
C PRO A 33 -7.78 -10.46 12.37
N LEU A 34 -7.42 -9.62 11.39
CA LEU A 34 -6.23 -9.79 10.55
C LEU A 34 -4.96 -9.22 11.18
N LEU A 35 -5.08 -8.46 12.27
CA LEU A 35 -3.93 -7.91 12.98
C LEU A 35 -3.11 -9.06 13.59
N LYS A 36 -1.82 -9.11 13.25
CA LYS A 36 -0.83 -10.07 13.74
C LYS A 36 0.08 -9.41 14.77
N GLN A 37 1.28 -9.94 14.94
CA GLN A 37 2.27 -9.43 15.88
C GLN A 37 2.74 -8.01 15.49
N PRO A 38 2.66 -7.01 16.40
CA PRO A 38 3.00 -5.63 16.07
C PRO A 38 4.50 -5.41 15.76
N HIS A 39 5.37 -6.30 16.25
CA HIS A 39 6.82 -6.26 16.05
C HIS A 39 7.26 -6.89 14.71
N GLU A 40 6.38 -7.63 14.03
CA GLU A 40 6.66 -8.14 12.70
C GLU A 40 6.50 -7.02 11.66
N LYS A 41 7.42 -6.95 10.70
CA LYS A 41 7.35 -5.97 9.61
C LYS A 41 6.52 -6.52 8.45
N TYR A 42 5.22 -6.21 8.44
CA TYR A 42 4.34 -6.66 7.36
C TYR A 42 3.33 -5.60 6.92
N MET A 43 2.81 -5.78 5.70
CA MET A 43 1.64 -5.10 5.17
C MET A 43 0.62 -6.09 4.63
N LEU A 44 -0.67 -5.86 4.86
CA LEU A 44 -1.77 -6.63 4.27
C LEU A 44 -2.46 -5.82 3.19
N CYS A 45 -2.57 -6.38 1.99
CA CYS A 45 -3.15 -5.68 0.85
C CYS A 45 -3.43 -6.61 -0.34
N HIS A 46 -4.04 -6.04 -1.38
CA HIS A 46 -3.97 -6.59 -2.73
C HIS A 46 -2.60 -6.29 -3.34
N ILE A 47 -1.83 -7.31 -3.70
CA ILE A 47 -0.45 -7.16 -4.18
C ILE A 47 -0.41 -7.16 -5.71
N HIS A 48 0.15 -6.10 -6.28
CA HIS A 48 0.57 -6.05 -7.68
C HIS A 48 1.96 -6.67 -7.84
N LYS A 49 2.14 -7.47 -8.90
CA LYS A 49 3.40 -8.18 -9.17
C LYS A 49 3.82 -7.98 -10.63
N LYS A 50 5.13 -7.88 -10.87
CA LYS A 50 5.72 -7.79 -12.22
C LYS A 50 5.12 -6.66 -13.09
N VAL A 51 4.75 -5.54 -12.46
CA VAL A 51 4.24 -4.36 -13.17
C VAL A 51 5.41 -3.62 -13.81
N GLN A 52 5.26 -3.19 -15.06
CA GLN A 52 6.24 -2.31 -15.70
C GLN A 52 5.96 -0.85 -15.34
N PRO A 53 6.99 -0.05 -15.02
CA PRO A 53 6.80 1.38 -14.80
C PRO A 53 6.25 2.04 -16.08
N ILE A 54 5.22 2.85 -15.95
CA ILE A 54 4.65 3.60 -17.07
C ILE A 54 5.60 4.74 -17.43
N ARG A 55 6.05 4.77 -18.68
CA ARG A 55 7.00 5.77 -19.20
C ARG A 55 6.37 6.81 -20.11
N ASP A 56 5.05 6.77 -20.24
CA ASP A 56 4.26 7.79 -20.92
C ASP A 56 4.11 9.01 -20.01
N VAL A 57 4.62 10.16 -20.46
CA VAL A 57 4.62 11.43 -19.69
C VAL A 57 3.24 12.01 -19.47
N ASP A 58 2.25 11.62 -20.30
CA ASP A 58 0.87 12.08 -20.18
C ASP A 58 0.05 11.24 -19.19
N SER A 59 0.65 10.16 -18.66
CA SER A 59 0.01 9.30 -17.68
C SER A 59 0.11 9.87 -16.27
N LEU A 60 -1.01 9.83 -15.52
CA LEU A 60 -1.03 10.13 -14.08
C LEU A 60 -0.15 9.18 -13.25
N TRP A 61 0.23 8.04 -13.82
CA TRP A 61 1.10 7.05 -13.19
C TRP A 61 2.50 7.01 -13.83
N TYR A 62 2.90 8.08 -14.52
CA TYR A 62 4.24 8.22 -15.09
C TYR A 62 5.33 8.10 -14.02
N ILE A 63 6.33 7.27 -14.29
CA ILE A 63 7.54 7.15 -13.47
C ILE A 63 8.74 7.44 -14.38
N PRO A 64 9.52 8.50 -14.12
CA PRO A 64 10.73 8.79 -14.89
C PRO A 64 11.78 7.69 -14.73
N GLU A 65 12.52 7.39 -15.79
CA GLU A 65 13.65 6.44 -15.74
C GLU A 65 14.75 6.92 -14.79
N SER A 66 14.95 8.23 -14.70
CA SER A 66 15.89 8.85 -13.75
C SER A 66 15.49 8.71 -12.28
N SER A 67 14.25 8.30 -11.98
CA SER A 67 13.79 8.04 -10.61
C SER A 67 13.70 6.55 -10.30
N TYR A 68 13.46 5.71 -11.30
CA TYR A 68 13.42 4.26 -11.19
C TYR A 68 13.87 3.61 -12.50
N HIS A 69 14.99 2.89 -12.48
CA HIS A 69 15.65 2.35 -13.69
C HIS A 69 15.42 0.85 -13.91
N GLU A 70 14.86 0.12 -12.93
CA GLU A 70 14.62 -1.31 -13.09
C GLU A 70 13.45 -1.58 -14.06
N ARG A 71 13.50 -2.74 -14.72
CA ARG A 71 12.52 -3.16 -15.72
C ARG A 71 11.12 -3.37 -15.15
N TYR A 72 11.03 -3.83 -13.91
CA TYR A 72 9.78 -4.08 -13.20
C TYR A 72 9.80 -3.33 -11.88
N LEU A 73 8.64 -2.80 -11.50
CA LEU A 73 8.41 -2.31 -10.15
C LEU A 73 8.57 -3.46 -9.15
N PRO A 74 9.00 -3.17 -7.90
CA PRO A 74 8.91 -4.17 -6.84
C PRO A 74 7.45 -4.58 -6.65
N ASP A 75 7.22 -5.75 -6.04
CA ASP A 75 5.88 -6.08 -5.55
C ASP A 75 5.41 -4.96 -4.60
N TYR A 76 4.17 -4.49 -4.77
CA TYR A 76 3.63 -3.36 -4.01
C TYR A 76 2.13 -3.56 -3.73
N CYS A 77 1.62 -2.87 -2.73
CA CYS A 77 0.20 -2.83 -2.40
C CYS A 77 -0.55 -1.91 -3.34
N ASN A 78 -1.73 -2.35 -3.78
CA ASN A 78 -2.67 -1.54 -4.53
C ASN A 78 -3.13 -0.31 -3.72
N GLY A 79 -3.03 0.89 -4.30
CA GLY A 79 -3.33 2.17 -3.66
C GLY A 79 -4.59 2.26 -2.79
N PRO A 80 -5.79 1.85 -3.25
CA PRO A 80 -7.06 2.02 -2.53
C PRO A 80 -7.05 1.70 -1.03
N THR A 81 -6.39 0.61 -0.62
CA THR A 81 -6.28 0.27 0.80
C THR A 81 -5.15 -0.72 1.09
N TYR A 82 -4.49 -0.52 2.23
CA TYR A 82 -3.52 -1.44 2.79
C TYR A 82 -3.38 -1.21 4.30
N LEU A 83 -3.10 -2.28 5.04
CA LEU A 83 -2.78 -2.25 6.45
C LEU A 83 -1.26 -2.32 6.64
N ILE A 84 -0.71 -1.53 7.55
CA ILE A 84 0.71 -1.51 7.93
C ILE A 84 0.85 -1.84 9.42
N SER A 85 1.75 -2.77 9.74
CA SER A 85 2.13 -3.02 11.14
C SER A 85 2.98 -1.86 11.73
N PRO A 86 2.98 -1.67 13.05
CA PRO A 86 3.77 -0.60 13.68
C PRO A 86 5.27 -0.70 13.34
N ALA A 87 5.85 -1.91 13.43
CA ALA A 87 7.25 -2.14 13.07
C ALA A 87 7.54 -1.87 11.59
N ALA A 88 6.61 -2.19 10.68
CA ALA A 88 6.75 -1.87 9.27
C ALA A 88 6.75 -0.35 9.03
N LEU A 89 5.85 0.38 9.68
CA LEU A 89 5.76 1.83 9.52
C LEU A 89 7.02 2.54 10.04
N ALA A 90 7.55 2.12 11.19
CA ALA A 90 8.81 2.65 11.71
C ALA A 90 9.97 2.42 10.72
N ALA A 91 10.12 1.19 10.23
CA ALA A 91 11.17 0.83 9.28
C ALA A 91 11.04 1.58 7.94
N LEU A 92 9.82 1.85 7.47
CA LEU A 92 9.58 2.69 6.28
C LEU A 92 10.17 4.09 6.45
N ILE A 93 9.92 4.74 7.61
CA ILE A 93 10.39 6.10 7.86
C ILE A 93 11.92 6.18 7.93
N GLU A 94 12.57 5.15 8.47
CA GLU A 94 14.03 5.08 8.57
C GLU A 94 14.74 5.04 7.20
N VAL A 95 14.16 4.33 6.23
CA VAL A 95 14.78 4.16 4.89
C VAL A 95 14.35 5.23 3.88
N ALA A 96 13.29 5.99 4.17
CA ALA A 96 12.69 6.94 3.23
C ALA A 96 13.70 7.96 2.67
N TRP A 97 14.56 8.52 3.53
CA TRP A 97 15.54 9.56 3.15
C TRP A 97 16.63 9.08 2.19
N ARG A 98 16.79 7.76 2.03
CA ARG A 98 17.83 7.16 1.16
C ARG A 98 17.37 6.98 -0.28
N HIS A 99 16.11 7.29 -0.60
CA HIS A 99 15.50 7.02 -1.90
C HIS A 99 15.00 8.29 -2.56
N LYS A 100 15.14 8.35 -3.89
CA LYS A 100 14.57 9.43 -4.70
C LYS A 100 13.06 9.20 -4.85
N VAL A 101 12.28 10.17 -4.39
CA VAL A 101 10.81 10.14 -4.43
C VAL A 101 10.30 10.27 -5.88
N PHE A 102 9.19 9.61 -6.18
CA PHE A 102 8.39 9.82 -7.39
C PHE A 102 6.89 9.82 -7.05
N GLU A 103 6.07 10.31 -7.98
CA GLU A 103 4.64 10.66 -7.80
C GLU A 103 3.74 9.48 -7.39
N VAL A 104 4.04 8.28 -7.90
CA VAL A 104 3.23 7.07 -7.67
C VAL A 104 3.46 6.54 -6.25
N GLU A 105 2.71 7.11 -5.31
CA GLU A 105 2.86 6.95 -3.86
C GLU A 105 2.84 5.49 -3.40
N ASP A 106 1.85 4.71 -3.84
CA ASP A 106 1.68 3.33 -3.42
C ASP A 106 2.87 2.46 -3.82
N VAL A 107 3.37 2.62 -5.05
CA VAL A 107 4.61 1.98 -5.52
C VAL A 107 5.82 2.45 -4.72
N PHE A 108 5.93 3.74 -4.42
CA PHE A 108 7.06 4.27 -3.66
C PHE A 108 7.10 3.73 -2.23
N PHE A 109 6.01 3.86 -1.47
CA PHE A 109 5.97 3.43 -0.06
C PHE A 109 5.90 1.92 0.10
N THR A 110 4.94 1.27 -0.56
CA THR A 110 4.64 -0.15 -0.31
C THR A 110 5.46 -1.08 -1.21
N GLY A 111 6.17 -0.53 -2.19
CA GLY A 111 7.08 -1.26 -3.06
C GLY A 111 8.55 -0.93 -2.76
N VAL A 112 8.99 0.27 -3.14
CA VAL A 112 10.42 0.65 -3.10
C VAL A 112 10.94 0.70 -1.65
N LEU A 113 10.27 1.46 -0.79
CA LEU A 113 10.68 1.57 0.61
C LEU A 113 10.44 0.26 1.37
N ALA A 114 9.32 -0.42 1.12
CA ALA A 114 9.04 -1.72 1.73
C ALA A 114 10.12 -2.77 1.41
N ARG A 115 10.55 -2.86 0.14
CA ARG A 115 11.64 -3.73 -0.28
C ARG A 115 12.95 -3.36 0.42
N SER A 116 13.28 -2.06 0.49
CA SER A 116 14.49 -1.60 1.16
C SER A 116 14.50 -1.88 2.68
N ALA A 117 13.34 -1.76 3.32
CA ALA A 117 13.16 -2.00 4.75
C ALA A 117 12.95 -3.49 5.10
N ASN A 118 12.98 -4.41 4.13
CA ASN A 118 12.67 -5.83 4.30
C ASN A 118 11.29 -6.04 4.97
N ILE A 119 10.26 -5.38 4.45
CA ILE A 119 8.87 -5.51 4.89
C ILE A 119 8.19 -6.60 4.06
N GLN A 120 7.51 -7.53 4.73
CA GLN A 120 6.78 -8.59 4.06
C GLN A 120 5.42 -8.10 3.57
N LEU A 121 5.17 -8.20 2.27
CA LEU A 121 3.82 -8.03 1.74
C LEU A 121 3.06 -9.35 1.85
N VAL A 122 1.89 -9.30 2.47
CA VAL A 122 1.03 -10.45 2.72
C VAL A 122 -0.29 -10.25 1.98
N LYS A 123 -0.60 -11.17 1.07
CA LYS A 123 -1.86 -11.17 0.34
C LYS A 123 -2.95 -11.65 1.29
N GLU A 124 -4.01 -10.85 1.44
CA GLU A 124 -5.15 -11.19 2.28
C GLU A 124 -6.44 -11.23 1.45
N PRO A 125 -7.20 -12.33 1.46
CA PRO A 125 -8.55 -12.38 0.91
C PRO A 125 -9.43 -11.28 1.52
N GLY A 126 -10.22 -10.58 0.70
CA GLY A 126 -11.05 -9.46 1.19
C GLY A 126 -10.59 -8.09 0.73
N PHE A 127 -9.30 -7.93 0.37
CA PHE A 127 -8.80 -6.75 -0.32
C PHE A 127 -9.10 -6.87 -1.82
N TRP A 128 -10.30 -6.43 -2.21
CA TRP A 128 -10.77 -6.51 -3.59
C TRP A 128 -10.52 -5.20 -4.34
N ASN A 129 -9.99 -5.29 -5.55
CA ASN A 129 -10.04 -4.22 -6.53
C ASN A 129 -10.90 -4.68 -7.70
N ARG A 130 -12.23 -4.55 -7.55
CA ARG A 130 -13.17 -4.81 -8.64
C ARG A 130 -13.75 -3.47 -9.09
N PRO A 131 -13.57 -3.07 -10.35
CA PRO A 131 -14.33 -1.97 -10.91
C PRO A 131 -15.82 -2.30 -10.76
N VAL A 132 -16.57 -1.46 -10.05
CA VAL A 132 -18.04 -1.54 -10.10
C VAL A 132 -18.42 -1.16 -11.52
N SER A 133 -18.83 -2.13 -12.34
CA SER A 133 -19.28 -1.82 -13.69
C SER A 133 -20.45 -0.85 -13.59
N LYS A 134 -20.39 0.29 -14.29
CA LYS A 134 -21.51 1.25 -14.37
C LYS A 134 -22.79 0.66 -14.99
N ARG A 135 -22.81 -0.62 -15.37
CA ARG A 135 -23.94 -1.26 -16.07
C ARG A 135 -24.88 -2.05 -15.19
N ASN A 136 -24.58 -2.31 -13.92
CA ASN A 136 -25.52 -3.01 -13.03
C ASN A 136 -25.38 -2.50 -11.60
N THR A 137 -26.09 -1.43 -11.26
CA THR A 137 -26.55 -1.18 -9.89
C THR A 137 -27.53 -2.28 -9.50
N SER A 138 -27.00 -3.40 -9.05
CA SER A 138 -27.72 -4.36 -8.23
C SER A 138 -26.76 -4.79 -7.14
N LEU A 139 -27.08 -4.39 -5.92
CA LEU A 139 -26.39 -4.76 -4.70
C LEU A 139 -26.32 -6.30 -4.61
N TYR A 140 -25.15 -6.88 -4.87
CA TYR A 140 -24.90 -8.28 -4.54
C TYR A 140 -24.38 -8.34 -3.11
N PHE A 141 -25.29 -8.60 -2.17
CA PHE A 141 -24.94 -9.23 -0.89
C PHE A 141 -24.56 -10.68 -1.19
N GLY A 142 -23.26 -10.97 -1.23
CA GLY A 142 -22.73 -12.32 -1.35
C GLY A 142 -22.31 -12.83 0.02
N SER A 143 -23.17 -13.62 0.66
CA SER A 143 -22.86 -14.45 1.82
C SER A 143 -22.47 -15.86 1.38
N MET A 144 -21.26 -16.29 1.75
CA MET A 144 -20.83 -17.61 2.27
C MET A 144 -19.33 -17.79 2.04
#